data_AF-A0A7X5DGD6-F1
#
_entry.id   AF-A0A7X5DGD6-F1
#
_cell.length_a   1.000
_cell.length_b   1.000
_cell.length_c   1.000
_cell.angle_alpha   90.00
_cell.angle_beta   90.00
_cell.angle_gamma   90.00
#
_symmetry.space_group_name_H-M   'P 1'
#
loop_
_entity.id
_entity.type
_entity.pdbx_description
1 polymer ?
#
loop_
_entity_poly.entity_id
_entity_poly.type
_entity_poly.pdbx_seq_one_letter_code
_entity_poly.pdbx_strand_id
1 'polypeptide(L)'
;GDECVCPQLISYSLLCKWFRAAVLPADRLLYAELYQTGDKKKCTECGAFFASTSNSVKYCPVCRKRITRRQAAERMRKRRAPVTQ
;
A
#
# COMPACT_ATOMS: atom_id res chain seq x y z
N GLY A 1 17.49 26.00 -30.77
CA GLY A 1 16.84 24.74 -30.41
C GLY A 1 15.56 25.12 -29.71
N ASP A 2 14.42 24.82 -30.32
CA ASP A 2 13.14 25.28 -29.81
C ASP A 2 12.89 24.75 -28.40
N GLU A 3 12.30 25.60 -27.55
CA GLU A 3 11.81 25.22 -26.23
C GLU A 3 10.78 24.10 -26.41
N CYS A 4 11.20 22.87 -26.15
CA CYS A 4 10.33 21.72 -26.26
C CYS A 4 9.29 21.82 -25.14
N VAL A 5 8.08 22.30 -25.47
CA VAL A 5 6.99 22.45 -24.51
C VAL A 5 6.63 21.08 -23.97
N CYS A 6 6.79 20.89 -22.67
CA CYS A 6 6.46 19.62 -22.02
C CYS A 6 4.95 19.34 -22.19
N PRO A 7 4.54 18.21 -22.80
CA PRO A 7 3.12 17.88 -22.96
C PRO A 7 2.33 17.85 -21.64
N GLN A 8 3.06 17.66 -20.52
CA GLN A 8 2.52 17.70 -19.17
C GLN A 8 2.03 19.08 -18.75
N LEU A 9 2.68 20.14 -19.26
CA LEU A 9 2.38 21.54 -18.94
C LEU A 9 1.03 21.98 -19.55
N ILE A 10 0.64 21.39 -20.68
CA ILE A 10 -0.60 21.73 -21.38
C ILE A 10 -1.75 20.81 -20.94
N SER A 11 -1.47 19.53 -20.70
CA SER A 11 -2.52 18.52 -20.46
C SER A 11 -2.79 18.20 -19.00
N TYR A 12 -1.94 18.66 -18.07
CA TYR A 12 -1.93 18.22 -16.67
C TYR A 12 -1.90 16.68 -16.53
N SER A 13 -1.41 15.97 -17.54
CA SER A 13 -1.41 14.50 -17.61
C SER A 13 0.01 13.95 -17.69
N LEU A 14 0.25 12.78 -17.07
CA LEU A 14 1.54 12.08 -16.99
C LEU A 14 1.93 11.37 -18.31
N LEU A 15 1.86 12.06 -19.44
CA LEU A 15 2.13 11.49 -20.78
C LEU A 15 3.56 11.75 -21.27
N CYS A 16 4.29 12.67 -20.65
CA CYS A 16 5.64 13.01 -21.09
C CYS A 16 6.63 11.87 -20.80
N LYS A 17 7.18 11.25 -21.86
CA LYS A 17 8.12 10.13 -21.75
C LYS A 17 9.42 10.52 -21.04
N TRP A 18 9.96 11.70 -21.33
CA TRP A 18 11.18 12.18 -20.67
C TRP A 18 10.95 12.44 -19.18
N PHE A 19 9.83 13.07 -18.81
CA PHE A 19 9.47 13.28 -17.41
C PHE A 19 9.39 11.95 -16.65
N ARG A 20 8.77 10.92 -17.23
CA ARG A 20 8.68 9.59 -16.62
C ARG A 20 10.01 8.85 -16.52
N ALA A 21 10.89 8.98 -17.51
CA ALA A 21 12.13 8.21 -17.58
C ALA A 21 13.33 8.89 -16.89
N ALA A 22 13.35 10.23 -16.83
CA ALA A 22 14.50 10.99 -16.32
C ALA A 22 14.19 11.74 -15.02
N VAL A 23 13.02 12.39 -14.93
CA VAL A 23 12.68 13.23 -13.76
C VAL A 23 12.15 12.40 -12.61
N LEU A 24 11.16 11.54 -12.87
CA LEU A 24 10.52 10.71 -11.84
C LEU A 24 11.49 9.77 -11.09
N PRO A 25 12.47 9.12 -11.73
CA PRO A 25 13.46 8.32 -11.00
C PRO A 25 14.46 9.18 -10.20
N ALA A 26 14.72 10.41 -10.63
CA ALA A 26 15.64 11.33 -9.96
C ALA A 26 15.00 12.00 -8.73
N ASP A 27 13.70 12.30 -8.78
CA ASP A 27 12.97 12.92 -7.68
C ASP A 27 12.01 11.93 -7.01
N ARG A 28 12.49 11.35 -5.90
CA ARG A 28 11.74 10.37 -5.11
C ARG A 28 10.54 10.96 -4.38
N LEU A 29 10.58 12.24 -4.01
CA LEU A 29 9.47 12.90 -3.32
C LEU A 29 8.32 13.13 -4.30
N LEU A 30 8.64 13.68 -5.47
CA LEU A 30 7.69 13.89 -6.56
C LEU A 30 7.09 12.57 -7.07
N TYR A 31 7.92 11.53 -7.21
CA TYR A 31 7.44 10.18 -7.53
C TYR A 31 6.45 9.68 -6.48
N ALA A 32 6.78 9.83 -5.19
CA ALA A 32 5.88 9.43 -4.13
C ALA A 32 4.56 10.21 -4.20
N GLU A 33 4.58 11.54 -4.31
CA GLU A 33 3.36 12.37 -4.37
C GLU A 33 2.45 11.99 -5.55
N LEU A 34 3.02 11.75 -6.73
CA LEU A 34 2.26 11.39 -7.93
C LEU A 34 1.72 9.95 -7.90
N TYR A 35 2.46 9.02 -7.30
CA TYR A 35 2.08 7.60 -7.24
C TYR A 35 1.51 7.15 -5.88
N GLN A 36 1.38 8.04 -4.89
CA GLN A 36 0.82 7.79 -3.54
C GLN A 36 -0.64 7.31 -3.55
N THR A 37 -1.28 7.23 -4.71
CA THR A 37 -2.52 6.47 -4.90
C THR A 37 -2.35 4.95 -4.71
N GLY A 38 -1.11 4.42 -4.73
CA GLY A 38 -0.80 2.99 -4.76
C GLY A 38 -0.85 2.25 -3.41
N ASP A 39 -0.79 2.94 -2.27
CA ASP A 39 -0.72 2.26 -0.96
C ASP A 39 -2.10 1.85 -0.43
N LYS A 40 -3.15 1.96 -1.24
CA LYS A 40 -4.50 1.47 -0.91
C LYS A 40 -4.58 -0.03 -1.18
N LYS A 41 -4.32 -0.82 -0.15
CA LYS A 41 -4.47 -2.29 -0.21
C LYS A 41 -5.89 -2.68 0.13
N LYS A 42 -6.36 -3.78 -0.46
CA LYS A 42 -7.65 -4.38 -0.13
C LYS A 42 -7.49 -5.34 1.05
N CYS A 43 -8.28 -5.15 2.10
CA CYS A 43 -8.32 -6.06 3.24
C CYS A 43 -8.88 -7.42 2.80
N THR A 44 -8.18 -8.51 3.11
CA THR A 44 -8.64 -9.86 2.73
C THR A 44 -9.83 -10.36 3.55
N GLU A 45 -10.11 -9.77 4.72
CA GLU A 45 -11.25 -10.16 5.57
C GLU A 45 -12.54 -9.44 5.21
N CYS A 46 -12.49 -8.12 5.04
CA CYS A 46 -13.68 -7.29 4.84
C CYS A 46 -13.76 -6.64 3.46
N GLY A 47 -12.73 -6.78 2.62
CA GLY A 47 -12.70 -6.19 1.29
C GLY A 47 -12.50 -4.67 1.25
N ALA A 48 -12.41 -3.99 2.39
CA ALA A 48 -12.20 -2.55 2.45
C ALA A 48 -10.80 -2.15 1.98
N PHE A 49 -10.69 -1.06 1.23
CA PHE A 49 -9.41 -0.45 0.89
C PHE A 49 -8.86 0.33 2.09
N PHE A 50 -7.57 0.19 2.38
CA PHE A 50 -6.90 0.87 3.48
C PHE A 50 -5.47 1.25 3.08
N ALA A 51 -4.96 2.34 3.65
CA ALA A 51 -3.56 2.73 3.49
C ALA A 51 -2.67 1.73 4.21
N SER A 52 -1.72 1.17 3.49
CA SER A 52 -0.75 0.21 4.03
C SER A 52 0.59 0.86 4.27
N THR A 53 1.19 0.59 5.42
CA THR A 53 2.58 0.99 5.72
C THR A 53 3.61 0.04 5.11
N SER A 54 3.20 -1.14 4.60
CA SER A 54 4.11 -2.07 3.94
C SER A 54 3.44 -3.06 2.97
N ASN A 55 4.25 -3.74 2.16
CA ASN A 55 3.78 -4.76 1.22
C ASN A 55 3.34 -6.07 1.88
N SER A 56 3.66 -6.32 3.14
CA SER A 56 3.30 -7.57 3.83
C SER A 56 1.94 -7.50 4.55
N VAL A 57 1.39 -6.31 4.80
CA VAL A 57 0.12 -6.16 5.51
C VAL A 57 -1.05 -6.64 4.63
N LYS A 58 -1.87 -7.54 5.17
CA LYS A 58 -3.03 -8.16 4.50
C LYS A 58 -4.38 -7.66 5.01
N TYR A 59 -4.42 -7.16 6.24
CA TYR A 59 -5.65 -6.79 6.94
C TYR A 59 -5.67 -5.30 7.27
N CYS A 60 -6.83 -4.67 7.14
CA CYS A 60 -7.04 -3.31 7.63
C CYS A 60 -6.85 -3.26 9.16
N PRO A 61 -6.60 -2.09 9.75
CA PRO A 61 -6.32 -1.95 11.19
C PRO A 61 -7.41 -2.57 12.09
N VAL A 62 -8.67 -2.50 11.68
CA VAL A 62 -9.81 -3.06 12.41
C VAL A 62 -9.80 -4.59 12.38
N CYS A 63 -9.76 -5.18 11.18
CA CYS A 63 -9.71 -6.64 11.02
C CYS A 63 -8.46 -7.24 11.66
N ARG A 64 -7.31 -6.56 11.55
CA ARG A 64 -6.06 -6.97 12.20
C ARG A 64 -6.25 -7.13 13.70
N LYS A 65 -6.80 -6.13 14.39
CA LYS A 65 -7.08 -6.21 15.84
C LYS A 65 -7.99 -7.39 16.18
N ARG A 66 -9.06 -7.61 15.40
CA ARG A 66 -10.00 -8.72 15.62
C ARG A 66 -9.33 -10.09 15.48
N ILE A 67 -8.57 -10.30 14.39
CA ILE A 67 -7.88 -11.55 14.12
C ILE A 67 -6.82 -11.83 15.18
N THR A 68 -6.01 -10.84 15.55
CA THR A 68 -4.97 -11.02 16.57
C THR A 68 -5.56 -11.45 17.91
N ARG A 69 -6.70 -10.86 18.33
CA ARG A 69 -7.41 -11.29 19.55
C ARG A 69 -7.91 -12.73 19.45
N ARG A 70 -8.52 -13.11 18.32
CA ARG A 70 -8.98 -14.49 18.07
C ARG A 70 -7.83 -15.50 18.14
N GLN A 71 -6.72 -15.22 17.45
CA GLN A 71 -5.53 -16.07 17.44
C GLN A 71 -4.89 -16.18 18.83
N ALA A 72 -4.83 -15.09 19.59
CA ALA A 72 -4.34 -15.12 20.97
C ALA A 72 -5.22 -15.97 21.88
N ALA A 73 -6.55 -15.84 21.76
CA ALA A 73 -7.50 -16.66 22.51
C ALA A 73 -7.39 -18.15 22.14
N GLU A 74 -7.31 -18.48 20.85
CA GLU A 74 -7.08 -19.85 20.37
C GLU A 74 -5.76 -20.42 20.88
N ARG A 75 -4.69 -19.63 20.88
CA ARG A 75 -3.40 -20.03 21.44
C ARG A 75 -3.50 -20.35 22.92
N MET A 76 -4.19 -19.53 23.71
CA MET A 76 -4.39 -19.80 25.13
C MET A 76 -5.27 -21.02 25.39
N ARG A 77 -6.31 -21.23 24.58
CA ARG A 77 -7.13 -22.46 24.64
C ARG A 77 -6.27 -23.70 24.41
N LYS A 78 -5.45 -23.72 23.36
CA LYS A 78 -4.53 -24.83 23.08
C LYS A 78 -3.52 -25.07 24.20
N ARG A 79 -2.99 -24.01 24.82
CA ARG A 79 -2.07 -24.13 25.97
C ARG A 79 -2.73 -24.70 27.22
N ARG A 80 -4.02 -24.42 27.44
CA ARG A 80 -4.79 -24.88 28.60
C ARG A 80 -5.48 -26.23 28.37
N ALA A 81 -5.53 -26.70 27.12
CA ALA A 81 -6.02 -28.04 26.84
C ALA A 81 -5.05 -29.06 27.45
N PRO A 82 -5.56 -30.10 28.14
CA PRO A 82 -4.72 -31.18 28.60
C PRO A 82 -4.03 -31.80 27.39
N VAL A 83 -2.71 -32.01 27.49
CA VAL A 83 -1.97 -32.81 26.52
C VAL A 83 -2.47 -34.23 26.69
N THR A 84 -3.44 -34.63 25.88
CA THR A 84 -3.85 -36.03 25.78
C THR A 84 -2.64 -36.80 25.25
N GLN A 85 -2.07 -37.65 26.11
CA GLN A 85 -1.10 -38.70 25.75
C GLN A 85 -1.76 -39.74 24.86
#